data_AF-A0A7V8X6G6-F1
#
_entry.id   AF-A0A7V8X6G6-F1
#
_cell.length_a   1.000
_cell.length_b   1.000
_cell.length_c   1.000
_cell.angle_alpha   90.00
_cell.angle_beta   90.00
_cell.angle_gamma   90.00
#
_symmetry.space_group_name_H-M   'P 1'
#
loop_
_entity.id
_entity.type
_entity.pdbx_description
1 polymer ?
#
loop_
_entity_poly.entity_id
_entity_poly.type
_entity_poly.pdbx_seq_one_letter_code
_entity_poly.pdbx_strand_id
1 'polypeptide(L)'
;MNNCERPEPPFAGSEKEVLTGFLDFLRGTILCKVDGLSDEELRRPHDPSGMTLLGIVKHLADVERSWFREVFLGKDLGYLWDDDDPGKYWRVEPHETTAEILGFYNAEVARARQIVTDADLDTLA
;
A
#
# COMPACT_ATOMS: atom_id res chain seq x y z
N MET A 1 -13.95 -17.67 11.30
CA MET A 1 -14.34 -16.29 10.99
C MET A 1 -13.05 -15.53 10.78
N ASN A 2 -12.77 -15.11 9.55
CA ASN A 2 -11.57 -14.36 9.22
C ASN A 2 -11.63 -13.01 9.95
N ASN A 3 -10.72 -12.82 10.90
CA ASN A 3 -10.66 -11.62 11.72
C ASN A 3 -9.76 -10.59 11.02
N CYS A 4 -10.21 -10.10 9.87
CA CYS A 4 -9.46 -9.08 9.18
C CYS A 4 -9.55 -7.75 9.95
N GLU A 5 -8.39 -7.26 10.38
CA GLU A 5 -8.26 -6.04 11.17
C GLU A 5 -8.37 -4.81 10.27
N ARG A 6 -9.51 -4.12 10.35
CA ARG A 6 -9.80 -2.87 9.65
C ARG A 6 -10.31 -1.84 10.66
N PRO A 7 -9.41 -1.02 11.25
CA PRO A 7 -9.82 -0.03 12.23
C PRO A 7 -10.70 1.03 11.57
N GLU A 8 -11.74 1.48 12.27
CA GLU A 8 -12.54 2.62 11.83
C GLU A 8 -11.80 3.92 12.19
N PRO A 9 -11.73 4.91 11.28
CA PRO A 9 -11.05 6.16 11.56
C PRO A 9 -11.79 6.94 12.65
N PRO A 10 -11.08 7.74 13.47
CA PRO A 10 -11.72 8.54 14.50
C PRO A 10 -12.64 9.58 13.84
N PHE A 11 -13.84 9.78 14.41
CA PHE A 11 -14.78 10.79 13.91
C PHE A 11 -14.28 12.23 14.10
N ALA A 12 -13.45 12.45 15.13
CA ALA A 12 -12.81 13.73 15.43
C ALA A 12 -11.47 13.48 16.14
N GLY A 13 -10.57 14.45 16.05
CA GLY A 13 -9.22 14.42 16.62
C GLY A 13 -8.38 15.55 16.05
N SER A 14 -7.10 15.57 16.38
CA SER A 14 -6.12 16.37 15.64
C SER A 14 -6.10 15.96 14.16
N GLU A 15 -5.63 16.86 13.29
CA GLU A 15 -5.50 16.57 11.86
C GLU A 15 -4.65 15.31 11.61
N LYS A 16 -3.54 15.16 12.35
CA LYS A 16 -2.67 13.98 12.28
C LYS A 16 -3.42 12.70 12.64
N GLU A 17 -4.19 12.70 13.73
CA GLU A 17 -4.96 11.52 14.17
C GLU A 17 -6.02 11.12 13.14
N VAL A 18 -6.73 12.11 12.55
CA VAL A 18 -7.75 11.83 11.55
C VAL A 18 -7.12 11.28 10.27
N LEU A 19 -6.09 11.93 9.73
CA LEU A 19 -5.42 11.49 8.49
C LEU A 19 -4.80 10.10 8.65
N THR A 20 -4.09 9.85 9.74
CA THR A 20 -3.47 8.52 9.99
C THR A 20 -4.52 7.45 10.23
N GLY A 21 -5.62 7.76 10.92
CA GLY A 21 -6.74 6.84 11.08
C GLY A 21 -7.38 6.43 9.75
N PHE A 22 -7.56 7.37 8.82
CA PHE A 22 -8.05 7.05 7.47
C PHE A 22 -7.06 6.18 6.68
N LEU A 23 -5.77 6.44 6.79
CA LEU A 23 -4.75 5.59 6.16
C LEU A 23 -4.81 4.16 6.71
N ASP A 24 -4.90 3.99 8.03
CA ASP A 24 -5.00 2.67 8.65
C ASP A 24 -6.28 1.93 8.27
N PHE A 25 -7.41 2.64 8.16
CA PHE A 25 -8.65 2.09 7.60
C PHE A 25 -8.47 1.58 6.17
N LEU A 26 -7.86 2.38 5.29
CA LEU A 26 -7.66 2.00 3.88
C LEU A 26 -6.67 0.83 3.74
N ARG A 27 -5.61 0.83 4.55
CA ARG A 27 -4.62 -0.26 4.61
C ARG A 27 -5.25 -1.58 5.08
N GLY A 28 -6.03 -1.53 6.16
CA GLY A 28 -6.80 -2.68 6.61
C GLY A 28 -7.81 -3.14 5.54
N THR A 29 -8.48 -2.21 4.87
CA THR A 29 -9.47 -2.51 3.83
C THR A 29 -8.89 -3.34 2.69
N ILE A 30 -7.72 -2.96 2.15
CA ILE A 30 -7.15 -3.72 1.03
C ILE A 30 -6.73 -5.13 1.49
N LEU A 31 -6.15 -5.26 2.69
CA LEU A 31 -5.79 -6.56 3.26
C LEU A 31 -7.02 -7.45 3.47
N CYS A 32 -8.14 -6.88 3.94
CA CYS A 32 -9.39 -7.63 4.08
C CYS A 32 -9.97 -8.11 2.75
N LYS A 33 -9.79 -7.33 1.68
CA LYS A 33 -10.30 -7.71 0.35
C LYS A 33 -9.53 -8.87 -0.26
N VAL A 34 -8.28 -9.10 0.16
CA VAL A 34 -7.42 -10.17 -0.35
C VAL A 34 -7.28 -11.35 0.61
N ASP A 35 -7.72 -11.19 1.86
CA ASP A 35 -7.65 -12.22 2.89
C ASP A 35 -8.50 -13.45 2.54
N GLY A 36 -7.92 -14.63 2.72
CA GLY A 36 -8.57 -15.92 2.46
C GLY A 36 -8.76 -16.29 0.99
N LEU A 37 -8.37 -15.43 0.03
CA LEU A 37 -8.40 -15.75 -1.39
C LEU A 37 -7.23 -16.65 -1.78
N SER A 38 -7.46 -17.52 -2.76
CA SER A 38 -6.41 -18.32 -3.39
C SER A 38 -5.50 -17.46 -4.28
N ASP A 39 -4.28 -17.95 -4.56
CA ASP A 39 -3.34 -17.26 -5.48
C ASP A 39 -3.95 -17.08 -6.88
N GLU A 40 -4.73 -18.06 -7.36
CA GLU A 40 -5.47 -17.97 -8.62
C GLU A 40 -6.49 -16.81 -8.61
N GLU A 41 -7.29 -16.70 -7.55
CA GLU A 41 -8.26 -15.61 -7.41
C GLU A 41 -7.59 -14.23 -7.32
N LEU A 42 -6.44 -14.15 -6.65
CA LEU A 42 -5.67 -12.93 -6.50
C LEU A 42 -5.02 -12.47 -7.81
N ARG A 43 -4.64 -13.41 -8.68
CA ARG A 43 -4.01 -13.16 -9.98
C ARG A 43 -5.00 -13.08 -11.14
N ARG A 44 -6.28 -13.34 -10.90
CA ARG A 44 -7.29 -13.26 -11.95
C ARG A 44 -7.42 -11.80 -12.45
N PRO A 45 -7.26 -11.54 -13.75
CA PRO A 45 -7.50 -10.21 -14.32
C PRO A 45 -8.99 -9.90 -14.31
N HIS A 46 -9.33 -8.63 -14.05
CA HIS A 46 -10.70 -8.14 -14.02
C HIS A 46 -10.96 -7.15 -15.15
N ASP A 47 -11.99 -7.39 -15.95
CA ASP A 47 -12.41 -6.51 -17.02
C ASP A 47 -13.11 -5.23 -16.50
N PRO A 48 -13.00 -4.09 -17.20
CA PRO A 48 -12.28 -3.89 -18.46
C PRO A 48 -10.80 -3.52 -18.29
N SER A 49 -10.30 -3.40 -17.05
CA SER A 49 -8.96 -2.86 -16.80
C SER A 49 -7.83 -3.88 -16.98
N GLY A 50 -8.14 -5.18 -16.92
CA GLY A 50 -7.14 -6.25 -16.93
C GLY A 50 -6.30 -6.33 -15.64
N MET A 51 -6.65 -5.53 -14.61
CA MET A 51 -5.92 -5.48 -13.35
C MET A 51 -6.26 -6.70 -12.49
N THR A 52 -5.29 -7.12 -11.68
CA THR A 52 -5.45 -8.19 -10.71
C THR A 52 -5.51 -7.61 -9.30
N LEU A 53 -6.13 -8.32 -8.34
CA LEU A 53 -6.14 -7.88 -6.94
C LEU A 53 -4.73 -7.78 -6.39
N LEU A 54 -3.87 -8.74 -6.72
CA LEU A 54 -2.48 -8.74 -6.31
C LEU A 54 -1.66 -7.61 -6.95
N GLY A 55 -1.96 -7.26 -8.21
CA GLY A 55 -1.38 -6.10 -8.89
C GLY A 55 -1.76 -4.78 -8.21
N ILE A 56 -2.99 -4.66 -7.71
CA ILE A 56 -3.41 -3.50 -6.92
C ILE A 56 -2.62 -3.40 -5.62
N VAL A 57 -2.43 -4.51 -4.88
CA VAL A 57 -1.61 -4.51 -3.66
C VAL A 57 -0.17 -4.11 -3.96
N LYS A 58 0.43 -4.68 -5.03
CA LYS A 58 1.78 -4.35 -5.48
C LYS A 58 1.93 -2.85 -5.78
N HIS A 59 0.98 -2.27 -6.50
CA HIS A 59 0.96 -0.84 -6.78
C HIS A 59 0.85 -0.01 -5.50
N LEU A 60 -0.05 -0.37 -4.58
CA LEU A 60 -0.21 0.34 -3.32
C LEU A 60 1.05 0.27 -2.43
N ALA A 61 1.84 -0.80 -2.50
CA ALA A 61 3.12 -0.88 -1.81
C ALA A 61 4.12 0.17 -2.33
N ASP A 62 4.14 0.39 -3.65
CA ASP A 62 4.97 1.43 -4.26
C ASP A 62 4.44 2.84 -3.99
N VAL A 63 3.12 3.03 -3.92
CA VAL A 63 2.49 4.28 -3.48
C VAL A 63 2.92 4.64 -2.05
N GLU A 64 2.88 3.69 -1.12
CA GLU A 64 3.39 3.91 0.26
C GLU A 64 4.87 4.28 0.26
N ARG A 65 5.70 3.55 -0.51
CA ARG A 65 7.13 3.80 -0.63
C ARG A 65 7.43 5.21 -1.16
N SER A 66 6.85 5.56 -2.32
CA SER A 66 7.11 6.83 -3.01
C SER A 66 6.62 8.03 -2.19
N TRP A 67 5.38 8.01 -1.70
CA TRP A 67 4.84 9.14 -0.93
C TRP A 67 5.62 9.41 0.34
N PHE A 68 5.88 8.40 1.17
CA PHE A 68 6.49 8.65 2.47
C PHE A 68 8.00 8.83 2.40
N ARG A 69 8.69 8.23 1.43
CA ARG A 69 10.16 8.28 1.39
C ARG A 69 10.67 9.25 0.34
N GLU A 70 10.04 9.33 -0.83
CA GLU A 70 10.48 10.25 -1.89
C GLU A 70 9.83 11.61 -1.71
N VAL A 71 8.50 11.68 -1.63
CA VAL A 71 7.79 12.96 -1.53
C VAL A 71 7.97 13.58 -0.14
N PHE A 72 7.69 12.83 0.92
CA PHE A 72 7.69 13.38 2.29
C PHE A 72 9.10 13.58 2.85
N LEU A 73 10.02 12.62 2.67
CA LEU A 73 11.40 12.73 3.16
C LEU A 73 12.40 13.26 2.12
N GLY A 74 11.98 13.51 0.88
CA GLY A 74 12.87 14.02 -0.18
C GLY A 74 13.96 13.03 -0.63
N LYS A 75 13.80 11.72 -0.42
CA LYS A 75 14.81 10.72 -0.82
C LYS A 75 14.69 10.39 -2.30
N ASP A 76 15.82 10.28 -2.99
CA ASP A 76 15.86 9.63 -4.30
C ASP A 76 16.05 8.12 -4.11
N LEU A 77 15.01 7.34 -4.40
CA LEU A 77 15.07 5.88 -4.26
C LEU A 77 15.19 5.16 -5.60
N GLY A 78 15.16 5.89 -6.72
CA GLY A 78 14.97 5.33 -8.05
C GLY A 78 13.64 4.57 -8.21
N TYR A 79 13.29 4.31 -9.47
CA TYR A 79 12.12 3.50 -9.80
C TYR A 79 12.34 2.04 -9.44
N LEU A 80 11.37 1.42 -8.77
CA LEU A 80 11.39 -0.03 -8.53
C LEU A 80 11.18 -0.83 -9.82
N TRP A 81 10.49 -0.22 -10.78
CA TRP A 81 10.06 -0.86 -12.00
C TRP A 81 10.48 -0.02 -13.21
N ASP A 82 10.55 -0.68 -14.35
CA ASP A 82 11.05 -0.09 -15.58
C ASP A 82 10.10 0.99 -16.11
N ASP A 83 10.62 2.19 -16.34
CA ASP A 83 9.85 3.33 -16.86
C ASP A 83 9.33 3.12 -18.28
N ASP A 84 9.93 2.19 -19.03
CA ASP A 84 9.56 1.93 -20.42
C ASP A 84 8.25 1.13 -20.59
N ASP A 85 7.68 0.56 -19.50
CA ASP A 85 6.37 -0.11 -19.52
C ASP A 85 5.46 0.37 -18.36
N PRO A 86 4.63 1.41 -18.59
CA PRO A 86 3.69 1.92 -17.60
C PRO A 86 2.65 0.88 -17.13
N GLY A 87 2.45 -0.21 -17.87
CA GLY A 87 1.57 -1.30 -17.44
C GLY A 87 2.20 -2.21 -16.39
N LYS A 88 3.53 -2.22 -16.28
CA LYS A 88 4.29 -3.14 -15.42
C LYS A 88 4.02 -2.91 -13.93
N TYR A 89 3.67 -1.69 -13.53
CA TYR A 89 3.27 -1.35 -12.17
C TYR A 89 2.04 -2.14 -11.67
N TRP A 90 1.21 -2.61 -12.59
CA TRP A 90 -0.03 -3.34 -12.30
C TRP A 90 0.07 -4.83 -12.58
N ARG A 91 1.17 -5.29 -13.20
CA ARG A 91 1.40 -6.70 -13.53
C ARG A 91 2.13 -7.39 -12.40
N VAL A 92 1.67 -8.60 -12.12
CA VAL A 92 2.36 -9.54 -11.23
C VAL A 92 3.00 -10.60 -12.10
N GLU A 93 4.32 -10.66 -12.06
CA GLU A 93 5.10 -11.60 -12.84
C GLU A 93 4.98 -13.03 -12.26
N PRO A 94 5.17 -14.07 -13.08
CA PRO A 94 5.05 -15.46 -12.62
C PRO A 94 6.00 -15.84 -11.48
N HIS A 95 7.13 -15.13 -11.35
CA HIS A 95 8.13 -15.37 -10.30
C HIS A 95 7.83 -14.62 -8.99
N GLU A 96 6.96 -13.61 -9.00
CA GLU A 96 6.58 -12.87 -7.80
C GLU A 96 5.51 -13.63 -7.05
N THR A 97 5.71 -13.91 -5.76
CA THR A 97 4.74 -14.63 -4.95
C THR A 97 3.77 -13.68 -4.23
N THR A 98 2.56 -14.18 -3.93
CA THR A 98 1.59 -13.44 -3.09
C THR A 98 2.20 -13.02 -1.74
N ALA A 99 2.99 -13.92 -1.13
CA ALA A 99 3.63 -13.66 0.16
C ALA A 99 4.66 -12.54 0.09
N GLU A 100 5.48 -12.48 -0.96
CA GLU A 100 6.46 -11.40 -1.16
C GLU A 100 5.78 -10.06 -1.36
N ILE A 101 4.71 -10.01 -2.17
CA ILE A 101 3.99 -8.77 -2.44
C ILE A 101 3.28 -8.25 -1.18
N LEU A 102 2.57 -9.12 -0.46
CA LEU A 102 1.93 -8.73 0.81
C LEU A 102 2.98 -8.37 1.87
N GLY A 103 4.10 -9.09 1.92
CA GLY A 103 5.22 -8.77 2.81
C GLY A 103 5.82 -7.40 2.51
N PHE A 104 6.02 -7.08 1.23
CA PHE A 104 6.52 -5.78 0.80
C PHE A 104 5.54 -4.65 1.15
N TYR A 105 4.24 -4.84 0.87
CA TYR A 105 3.20 -3.89 1.25
C TYR A 105 3.21 -3.59 2.76
N ASN A 106 3.20 -4.63 3.60
CA ASN A 106 3.22 -4.48 5.05
C ASN A 106 4.50 -3.79 5.55
N ALA A 107 5.65 -4.07 4.93
CA ALA A 107 6.92 -3.44 5.28
C ALA A 107 6.93 -1.93 4.96
N GLU A 108 6.40 -1.52 3.82
CA GLU A 108 6.32 -0.10 3.47
C GLU A 108 5.26 0.65 4.29
N VAL A 109 4.13 0.00 4.64
CA VAL A 109 3.18 0.54 5.63
C VAL A 109 3.83 0.76 6.99
N ALA A 110 4.63 -0.21 7.47
CA ALA A 110 5.33 -0.07 8.74
C ALA A 110 6.34 1.08 8.72
N ARG A 111 7.08 1.27 7.61
CA ARG A 111 7.96 2.43 7.42
C ARG A 111 7.19 3.73 7.40
N ALA A 112 6.08 3.80 6.65
CA ALA A 112 5.24 4.98 6.60
C ALA A 112 4.76 5.40 7.99
N ARG A 113 4.33 4.43 8.82
CA ARG A 113 3.93 4.70 10.21
C ARG A 113 5.08 5.26 11.05
N GLN A 114 6.30 4.72 10.92
CA GLN A 114 7.47 5.24 11.61
C GLN A 114 7.76 6.68 11.20
N ILE A 115 7.80 6.96 9.89
CA ILE A 115 8.06 8.29 9.34
C ILE A 115 7.04 9.31 9.87
N VAL A 116 5.76 8.97 9.87
CA VAL A 116 4.71 9.85 10.38
C VAL A 116 4.79 10.01 11.89
N THR A 117 5.19 8.98 12.64
CA THR A 117 5.35 9.08 14.10
C THR A 117 6.42 10.10 14.45
N ASP A 118 7.54 10.08 13.74
CA ASP A 118 8.70 10.95 13.97
C ASP A 118 8.51 12.39 13.46
N ALA A 119 7.50 12.64 12.63
CA ALA A 119 7.24 13.95 12.04
C ALA A 119 6.16 14.75 12.81
N ASP A 120 6.35 16.06 12.94
CA ASP A 120 5.33 16.99 13.43
C ASP A 120 4.75 17.81 12.27
N LEU A 121 3.43 17.95 12.22
CA LEU A 121 2.73 18.66 11.15
C LEU A 121 3.05 20.16 11.13
N ASP A 122 3.43 20.71 12.28
CA ASP A 122 3.83 22.12 12.40
C ASP A 122 5.31 22.37 12.04
N THR A 123 6.05 21.32 11.66
CA THR A 123 7.44 21.47 11.19
C THR A 123 7.43 22.06 9.79
N LEU A 124 7.84 23.33 9.68
CA LEU A 124 8.12 23.98 8.40
C LEU A 124 9.52 23.59 7.92
N ALA A 125 9.61 23.22 6.63
CA ALA A 125 10.86 22.88 5.94
C ALA A 125 11.78 24.09 5.73
#